data_AF-A0AAU5WL36-F1
#
_entry.id   AF-A0AAU5WL36-F1
#
_cell.length_a   1.000
_cell.length_b   1.000
_cell.length_c   1.000
_cell.angle_alpha   90.00
_cell.angle_beta   90.00
_cell.angle_gamma   90.00
#
_symmetry.space_group_name_H-M   'P 1'
#
loop_
_entity.id
_entity.type
_entity.pdbx_description
1 polymer ?
#
loop_
_entity_poly.entity_id
_entity_poly.type
_entity_poly.pdbx_seq_one_letter_code
_entity_poly.pdbx_strand_id
1 'polypeptide(L)'
;MGGFPYALPGTMPPRGDLNWDVPLNANLADLKSRVLIDEAAYGAPLDAFSGATDDAKLTAAMKYAAAQTRPPAIVLANRAHSFSGPRAYYNGFRMVGSLGTGEREFAGTGPQCVVTASSSAKVPALFAVPSGGVKNMWVSGIQFRAASGRVNFQQPATDFAAGPIMSDATFLDLAWVGFATVQHARHLRVRIDRTYTNGGGDTQFKLAGSDNYYWQNGGYLSSTRLAATKFYCWFTHMSRSQFGPLYITPEKATGIRIDGSHGGFVFTGTLLDSTGRTGTTACQGAALLVTGGKGHVFDKLWFFNNCVNPATTGRSPRDRGQAFLRGSASEVLFSGCQFAGFGDQPGQTPSGTPAIYAATGVRGVKVVAPMAPAGGTRLLQQQSAGIIGKYAADDWSLAVA
;
A
#
# COMPACT_ATOMS: atom_id res chain seq x y z
N MET A 1 32.16 8.37 17.41
CA MET A 1 31.30 9.35 18.10
C MET A 1 30.65 10.21 17.02
N GLY A 2 29.39 9.92 16.68
CA GLY A 2 28.66 10.66 15.65
C GLY A 2 27.98 11.88 16.27
N GLY A 3 28.26 13.07 15.75
CA GLY A 3 27.65 14.32 16.17
C GLY A 3 26.18 14.41 15.77
N PHE A 4 25.40 15.13 16.58
CA PHE A 4 23.99 15.45 16.37
C PHE A 4 23.76 16.21 15.04
N PRO A 5 22.60 16.04 14.38
CA PRO A 5 22.31 16.62 13.05
C PRO A 5 22.01 18.14 13.06
N TYR A 6 22.22 18.84 14.17
CA TYR A 6 22.04 20.29 14.25
C TYR A 6 23.33 20.93 14.77
N ALA A 7 24.01 21.68 13.91
CA ALA A 7 25.10 22.56 14.33
C ALA A 7 24.49 23.77 15.05
N LEU A 8 24.65 23.83 16.36
CA LEU A 8 24.27 25.01 17.14
C LEU A 8 25.22 26.18 16.78
N PRO A 9 24.73 27.43 16.79
CA PRO A 9 25.58 28.59 16.56
C PRO A 9 26.74 28.60 17.57
N GLY A 10 27.96 28.70 17.07
CA GLY A 10 29.18 28.62 17.87
C GLY A 10 29.47 29.86 18.74
N THR A 11 28.60 30.88 18.69
CA THR A 11 28.79 32.16 19.38
C THR A 11 27.45 32.71 19.89
N MET A 12 27.50 33.43 21.01
CA MET A 12 26.36 34.15 21.58
C MET A 12 25.72 35.10 20.54
N PRO A 13 24.39 35.32 20.57
CA PRO A 13 23.77 36.42 19.85
C PRO A 13 24.43 37.76 20.23
N PRO A 14 24.43 38.78 19.35
CA PRO A 14 24.95 40.10 19.68
C PRO A 14 24.21 40.73 20.87
N ARG A 15 24.93 41.57 21.64
CA ARG A 15 24.36 42.32 22.77
C ARG A 15 23.22 43.24 22.28
N GLY A 16 22.00 42.99 22.75
CA GLY A 16 20.77 43.68 22.31
C GLY A 16 19.74 42.78 21.63
N ASP A 17 20.06 41.51 21.37
CA ASP A 17 19.08 40.48 21.00
C ASP A 17 18.15 40.19 22.19
N LEU A 18 16.86 39.97 21.94
CA LEU A 18 15.87 39.61 22.96
C LEU A 18 16.23 38.32 23.75
N ASN A 19 17.17 37.53 23.24
CA ASN A 19 17.68 36.30 23.88
C ASN A 19 19.06 36.46 24.56
N TRP A 20 19.59 37.69 24.67
CA TRP A 20 20.92 37.98 25.20
C TRP A 20 21.12 37.59 26.68
N ASP A 21 20.08 37.73 27.51
CA ASP A 21 20.19 37.54 28.97
C ASP A 21 19.94 36.11 29.45
N VAL A 22 19.74 35.15 28.54
CA VAL A 22 19.60 33.74 28.92
C VAL A 22 20.95 33.03 28.74
N PRO A 23 21.61 32.55 29.81
CA PRO A 23 22.94 31.97 29.69
C PRO A 23 22.93 30.82 28.68
N LEU A 24 23.78 30.90 27.64
CA LEU A 24 23.87 29.89 26.58
C LEU A 24 23.99 28.47 27.15
N ASN A 25 24.72 28.30 28.26
CA ASN A 25 24.87 27.02 28.96
C ASN A 25 23.58 26.56 29.66
N ALA A 26 22.76 27.45 30.19
CA ALA A 26 21.47 27.12 30.79
C ALA A 26 20.46 26.73 29.71
N ASN A 27 20.43 27.44 28.58
CA ASN A 27 19.66 27.04 27.41
C ASN A 27 20.17 25.74 26.79
N LEU A 28 21.48 25.49 26.74
CA LEU A 28 22.03 24.23 26.25
C LEU A 28 21.71 23.07 27.19
N ALA A 29 21.76 23.29 28.50
CA ALA A 29 21.45 22.27 29.49
C ALA A 29 19.94 21.97 29.52
N ASP A 30 19.10 23.00 29.38
CA ASP A 30 17.64 22.88 29.28
C ASP A 30 17.22 22.27 27.92
N LEU A 31 17.85 22.64 26.81
CA LEU A 31 17.62 22.01 25.51
C LEU A 31 18.12 20.55 25.53
N LYS A 32 19.31 20.27 26.09
CA LYS A 32 19.80 18.90 26.25
C LYS A 32 18.91 18.10 27.19
N SER A 33 18.38 18.68 28.27
CA SER A 33 17.47 17.98 29.18
C SER A 33 16.11 17.75 28.52
N ARG A 34 15.57 18.69 27.76
CA ARG A 34 14.33 18.55 26.98
C ARG A 34 14.50 17.57 25.82
N VAL A 35 15.64 17.56 25.14
CA VAL A 35 15.98 16.59 24.09
C VAL A 35 16.27 15.21 24.68
N LEU A 36 16.92 15.11 25.84
CA LEU A 36 17.08 13.82 26.55
C LEU A 36 15.75 13.32 27.09
N ILE A 37 14.87 14.22 27.54
CA ILE A 37 13.48 13.90 27.90
C ILE A 37 12.71 13.51 26.64
N ASP A 38 12.89 14.15 25.48
CA ASP A 38 12.21 13.79 24.22
C ASP A 38 12.77 12.49 23.60
N GLU A 39 14.07 12.26 23.62
CA GLU A 39 14.69 11.01 23.18
C GLU A 39 14.31 9.88 24.13
N ALA A 40 14.32 10.11 25.46
CA ALA A 40 13.79 9.15 26.44
C ALA A 40 12.25 9.04 26.43
N ALA A 41 11.51 10.05 25.95
CA ALA A 41 10.04 10.07 25.91
C ALA A 41 9.45 9.61 24.58
N TYR A 42 10.21 9.59 23.48
CA TYR A 42 9.67 9.28 22.16
C TYR A 42 10.36 8.11 21.44
N GLY A 43 11.54 7.63 21.87
CA GLY A 43 12.15 6.45 21.27
C GLY A 43 13.13 5.67 22.16
N ALA A 44 12.97 4.34 22.24
CA ALA A 44 13.95 3.43 22.83
C ALA A 44 14.82 2.80 21.72
N PRO A 45 16.14 3.10 21.65
CA PRO A 45 17.02 2.49 20.67
C PRO A 45 17.08 0.97 20.84
N LEU A 46 16.86 0.22 19.75
CA LEU A 46 16.88 -1.25 19.77
C LEU A 46 18.21 -1.78 20.33
N ASP A 47 19.31 -1.13 19.97
CA ASP A 47 20.66 -1.55 20.35
C ASP A 47 21.01 -1.30 21.82
N ALA A 48 20.16 -0.57 22.57
CA ALA A 48 20.32 -0.41 24.01
C ALA A 48 19.76 -1.58 24.83
N PHE A 49 18.96 -2.46 24.21
CA PHE A 49 18.41 -3.64 24.88
C PHE A 49 19.43 -4.78 24.96
N SER A 50 19.38 -5.54 26.04
CA SER A 50 20.22 -6.72 26.21
C SER A 50 19.85 -7.83 25.23
N GLY A 51 20.84 -8.58 24.76
CA GLY A 51 20.66 -9.71 23.85
C GLY A 51 21.80 -9.82 22.83
N ALA A 52 22.26 -11.05 22.59
CA ALA A 52 23.34 -11.33 21.63
C ALA A 52 22.91 -11.20 20.16
N THR A 53 21.60 -11.12 19.89
CA THR A 53 21.02 -11.11 18.53
C THR A 53 19.99 -10.00 18.42
N ASP A 54 19.78 -9.51 17.19
CA ASP A 54 18.73 -8.53 16.88
C ASP A 54 17.33 -9.01 17.32
N ASP A 55 17.08 -10.32 17.20
CA ASP A 55 15.85 -10.95 17.66
C ASP A 55 15.66 -10.90 19.17
N ALA A 56 16.70 -11.19 19.94
CA ALA A 56 16.66 -11.12 21.40
C ALA A 56 16.43 -9.67 21.85
N LYS A 57 17.12 -8.72 21.22
CA LYS A 57 16.95 -7.29 21.47
C LYS A 57 15.53 -6.83 21.14
N LEU A 58 14.98 -7.26 20.01
CA LEU A 58 13.62 -6.89 19.61
C LEU A 58 12.57 -7.46 20.57
N THR A 59 12.76 -8.70 21.04
CA THR A 59 11.91 -9.28 22.09
C THR A 59 11.94 -8.44 23.37
N ALA A 60 13.14 -8.08 23.84
CA ALA A 60 13.30 -7.25 25.03
C ALA A 60 12.69 -5.85 24.85
N ALA A 61 12.92 -5.22 23.70
CA ALA A 61 12.37 -3.90 23.37
C ALA A 61 10.85 -3.89 23.31
N MET A 62 10.24 -4.88 22.63
CA MET A 62 8.78 -5.00 22.57
C MET A 62 8.17 -5.26 23.94
N LYS A 63 8.79 -6.12 24.77
CA LYS A 63 8.34 -6.37 26.14
C LYS A 63 8.40 -5.10 26.99
N TYR A 64 9.50 -4.36 26.93
CA TYR A 64 9.66 -3.10 27.64
C TYR A 64 8.62 -2.06 27.21
N ALA A 65 8.47 -1.85 25.90
CA ALA A 65 7.58 -0.82 25.36
C ALA A 65 6.10 -1.14 25.62
N ALA A 66 5.70 -2.41 25.52
CA ALA A 66 4.35 -2.87 25.84
C ALA A 66 3.97 -2.68 27.33
N ALA A 67 4.96 -2.64 28.23
CA ALA A 67 4.75 -2.41 29.65
C ALA A 67 4.59 -0.92 30.03
N GLN A 68 4.85 0.01 29.10
CA GLN A 68 4.77 1.45 29.39
C GLN A 68 3.34 1.96 29.19
N THR A 69 2.92 2.91 30.05
CA THR A 69 1.65 3.64 29.90
C THR A 69 1.59 4.43 28.59
N ARG A 70 2.74 4.94 28.14
CA ARG A 70 2.94 5.61 26.85
C ARG A 70 4.05 4.86 26.10
N PRO A 71 3.70 3.86 25.28
CA PRO A 71 4.72 3.04 24.61
C PRO A 71 5.66 3.89 23.74
N PRO A 72 6.99 3.85 23.99
CA PRO A 72 7.96 4.55 23.17
C PRO A 72 8.12 3.86 21.80
N ALA A 73 8.63 4.59 20.80
CA ALA A 73 9.02 3.98 19.55
C ALA A 73 10.26 3.10 19.72
N ILE A 74 10.27 1.90 19.16
CA ILE A 74 11.50 1.12 19.03
C ILE A 74 12.28 1.69 17.85
N VAL A 75 13.44 2.30 18.12
CA VAL A 75 14.24 2.98 17.10
C VAL A 75 15.31 2.04 16.58
N LEU A 76 15.28 1.76 15.27
CA LEU A 76 16.25 0.90 14.61
C LEU A 76 17.46 1.71 14.18
N ALA A 77 18.65 1.22 14.53
CA ALA A 77 19.90 1.79 14.04
C ALA A 77 20.02 1.62 12.52
N ASN A 78 20.79 2.51 11.91
CA ASN A 78 20.98 2.57 10.46
C ASN A 78 21.96 1.48 9.95
N ARG A 79 21.50 0.24 9.99
CA ARG A 79 22.23 -0.96 9.60
C ARG A 79 21.26 -2.06 9.17
N ALA A 80 21.78 -3.18 8.70
CA ALA A 80 21.00 -4.40 8.55
C ALA A 80 20.64 -4.98 9.92
N HIS A 81 19.39 -5.42 10.04
CA HIS A 81 18.84 -6.17 11.16
C HIS A 81 18.31 -7.52 10.68
N SER A 82 18.36 -8.54 11.52
CA SER A 82 17.73 -9.84 11.26
C SER A 82 16.67 -10.14 12.30
N PHE A 83 15.41 -10.24 11.87
CA PHE A 83 14.29 -10.58 12.74
C PHE A 83 13.59 -11.87 12.30
N SER A 84 13.17 -12.66 13.29
CA SER A 84 12.27 -13.78 13.15
C SER A 84 10.91 -13.51 13.82
N GLY A 85 9.89 -14.23 13.37
CA GLY A 85 8.52 -14.11 13.89
C GLY A 85 7.72 -15.42 13.82
N PRO A 86 6.41 -15.36 14.15
CA PRO A 86 5.61 -14.15 14.32
C PRO A 86 5.74 -13.49 15.71
N ARG A 87 5.72 -12.17 15.74
CA ARG A 87 5.67 -11.34 16.96
C ARG A 87 4.31 -10.65 17.05
N ALA A 88 3.62 -10.81 18.17
CA ALA A 88 2.34 -10.13 18.39
C ALA A 88 2.54 -8.62 18.53
N TYR A 89 1.76 -7.84 17.79
CA TYR A 89 1.65 -6.40 18.06
C TYR A 89 1.02 -6.15 19.44
N TYR A 90 1.21 -4.94 19.95
CA TYR A 90 0.55 -4.43 21.16
C TYR A 90 -0.02 -3.04 20.89
N ASN A 91 -0.97 -2.60 21.72
CA ASN A 91 -1.58 -1.27 21.59
C ASN A 91 -0.52 -0.20 21.79
N GLY A 92 -0.39 0.75 20.86
CA GLY A 92 0.71 1.71 20.89
C GLY A 92 2.01 1.20 20.27
N PHE A 93 2.01 0.06 19.55
CA PHE A 93 3.23 -0.44 18.91
C PHE A 93 3.81 0.58 17.94
N ARG A 94 5.09 0.91 18.14
CA ARG A 94 5.81 1.90 17.34
C ARG A 94 7.18 1.35 16.98
N MET A 95 7.52 1.35 15.70
CA MET A 95 8.84 0.96 15.20
C MET A 95 9.28 1.92 14.10
N VAL A 96 10.45 2.53 14.27
CA VAL A 96 10.93 3.60 13.40
C VAL A 96 12.36 3.30 12.99
N GLY A 97 12.62 3.31 11.68
CA GLY A 97 13.97 3.26 11.11
C GLY A 97 14.54 4.66 10.88
N SER A 98 15.79 4.75 10.42
CA SER A 98 16.42 6.02 10.12
C SER A 98 15.71 6.73 8.95
N LEU A 99 15.33 8.00 9.15
CA LEU A 99 14.54 8.88 8.26
C LEU A 99 15.17 9.19 6.87
N GLY A 100 16.19 8.46 6.43
CA GLY A 100 17.14 8.93 5.40
C GLY A 100 17.09 8.30 4.02
N THR A 101 16.24 7.30 3.74
CA THR A 101 16.25 6.66 2.41
C THR A 101 14.95 6.90 1.65
N GLY A 102 14.94 8.03 0.94
CA GLY A 102 13.90 8.39 -0.02
C GLY A 102 13.80 7.39 -1.17
N GLU A 103 14.93 6.80 -1.59
CA GLU A 103 14.99 5.91 -2.75
C GLU A 103 15.25 4.46 -2.37
N ARG A 104 14.29 3.58 -2.68
CA ARG A 104 14.21 2.20 -2.14
C ARG A 104 14.31 1.11 -3.19
N GLU A 105 14.35 1.50 -4.46
CA GLU A 105 14.50 0.62 -5.63
C GLU A 105 15.98 0.26 -5.91
N PHE A 106 16.90 1.20 -5.69
CA PHE A 106 18.32 1.04 -6.01
C PHE A 106 19.11 0.67 -4.75
N ALA A 107 19.20 -0.64 -4.50
CA ALA A 107 20.07 -1.20 -3.47
C ALA A 107 21.54 -0.90 -3.80
N GLY A 108 22.07 0.24 -3.39
CA GLY A 108 23.46 0.58 -3.67
C GLY A 108 23.95 1.94 -3.14
N THR A 109 23.05 2.90 -2.90
CA THR A 109 23.44 4.25 -2.48
C THR A 109 22.96 4.55 -1.06
N GLY A 110 23.77 4.14 -0.08
CA GLY A 110 23.70 4.71 1.27
C GLY A 110 22.87 3.91 2.28
N PRO A 111 22.80 4.44 3.52
CA PRO A 111 22.40 3.67 4.68
C PRO A 111 20.90 3.30 4.64
N GLN A 112 20.57 2.01 4.57
CA GLN A 112 19.19 1.52 4.61
C GLN A 112 18.95 0.78 5.94
N CYS A 113 17.93 1.18 6.70
CA CYS A 113 17.41 0.36 7.80
C CYS A 113 16.71 -0.86 7.19
N VAL A 114 17.49 -1.92 6.95
CA VAL A 114 17.03 -3.15 6.31
C VAL A 114 16.74 -4.20 7.37
N VAL A 115 15.52 -4.71 7.38
CA VAL A 115 15.13 -5.85 8.22
C VAL A 115 14.98 -7.08 7.32
N THR A 116 15.84 -8.07 7.52
CA THR A 116 15.64 -9.39 6.93
C THR A 116 14.69 -10.19 7.82
N ALA A 117 13.52 -10.52 7.27
CA ALA A 117 12.44 -11.20 7.97
C ALA A 117 12.47 -12.71 7.66
N SER A 118 12.59 -13.54 8.69
CA SER A 118 12.51 -15.00 8.61
C SER A 118 11.41 -15.55 9.52
N SER A 119 10.94 -16.77 9.27
CA SER A 119 10.07 -17.47 10.21
C SER A 119 10.09 -18.96 9.90
N SER A 120 10.20 -19.78 10.95
CA SER A 120 10.06 -21.25 10.89
C SER A 120 8.63 -21.71 11.21
N ALA A 121 7.71 -20.78 11.44
CA ALA A 121 6.32 -21.11 11.77
C ALA A 121 5.61 -21.80 10.60
N LYS A 122 4.57 -22.60 10.91
CA LYS A 122 3.72 -23.25 9.91
C LYS A 122 3.11 -22.24 8.92
N VAL A 123 2.81 -21.03 9.40
CA VAL A 123 2.49 -19.85 8.59
C VAL A 123 3.59 -18.82 8.82
N PRO A 124 4.64 -18.78 7.96
CA PRO A 124 5.78 -17.90 8.17
C PRO A 124 5.36 -16.44 8.13
N ALA A 125 5.50 -15.71 9.24
CA ALA A 125 5.19 -14.28 9.31
C ALA A 125 6.12 -13.55 10.28
N LEU A 126 6.38 -12.25 10.04
CA LEU A 126 7.17 -11.44 10.97
C LEU A 126 6.33 -10.92 12.14
N PHE A 127 5.13 -10.41 11.85
CA PHE A 127 4.22 -9.88 12.86
C PHE A 127 2.85 -10.56 12.84
N ALA A 128 2.12 -10.49 13.94
CA ALA A 128 0.75 -10.96 14.05
C ALA A 128 -0.14 -9.95 14.77
N VAL A 129 -1.37 -9.81 14.30
CA VAL A 129 -2.41 -9.06 15.01
C VAL A 129 -2.99 -9.98 16.10
N PRO A 130 -2.99 -9.58 17.39
CA PRO A 130 -3.64 -10.35 18.45
C PRO A 130 -5.12 -10.58 18.17
N SER A 131 -5.71 -11.65 18.73
CA SER A 131 -7.14 -11.97 18.55
C SER A 131 -8.07 -10.84 18.99
N GLY A 132 -7.69 -10.09 20.03
CA GLY A 132 -8.42 -8.90 20.50
C GLY A 132 -8.27 -7.66 19.62
N GLY A 133 -7.53 -7.76 18.49
CA GLY A 133 -7.16 -6.61 17.68
C GLY A 133 -5.99 -5.81 18.27
N VAL A 134 -5.69 -4.69 17.62
CA VAL A 134 -4.63 -3.78 18.05
C VAL A 134 -4.97 -2.36 17.61
N LYS A 135 -4.54 -1.36 18.40
CA LYS A 135 -4.77 0.06 18.07
C LYS A 135 -3.56 0.95 18.25
N ASN A 136 -3.60 2.14 17.63
CA ASN A 136 -2.62 3.22 17.80
C ASN A 136 -1.20 2.79 17.41
N MET A 137 -1.03 2.26 16.20
CA MET A 137 0.27 1.77 15.73
C MET A 137 0.98 2.77 14.83
N TRP A 138 2.31 2.72 14.82
CA TRP A 138 3.15 3.49 13.88
C TRP A 138 4.36 2.68 13.41
N VAL A 139 4.49 2.45 12.12
CA VAL A 139 5.68 1.83 11.53
C VAL A 139 6.19 2.71 10.41
N SER A 140 7.45 3.16 10.51
CA SER A 140 8.00 4.08 9.50
C SER A 140 9.49 3.95 9.24
N GLY A 141 9.88 4.27 8.00
CA GLY A 141 11.29 4.46 7.61
C GLY A 141 12.11 3.16 7.55
N ILE A 142 11.46 2.03 7.23
CA ILE A 142 12.08 0.70 7.28
C ILE A 142 11.89 -0.02 5.96
N GLN A 143 12.97 -0.62 5.46
CA GLN A 143 12.92 -1.58 4.38
C GLN A 143 12.87 -2.99 4.95
N PHE A 144 11.74 -3.66 4.82
CA PHE A 144 11.59 -5.06 5.11
C PHE A 144 11.91 -5.91 3.87
N ARG A 145 12.77 -6.92 4.04
CA ARG A 145 13.08 -7.92 3.01
C ARG A 145 12.76 -9.30 3.55
N ALA A 146 11.96 -10.07 2.82
CA ALA A 146 11.72 -11.45 3.18
C ALA A 146 12.98 -12.29 2.92
N ALA A 147 13.40 -13.10 3.89
CA ALA A 147 14.52 -14.04 3.75
C ALA A 147 14.23 -15.14 2.71
N SER A 148 12.94 -15.40 2.46
CA SER A 148 12.50 -16.27 1.37
C SER A 148 11.16 -15.79 0.84
N GLY A 149 10.82 -16.23 -0.37
CA GLY A 149 9.56 -15.93 -1.02
C GLY A 149 8.29 -16.46 -0.36
N ARG A 150 8.41 -17.08 0.83
CA ARG A 150 7.32 -17.70 1.62
C ARG A 150 6.93 -16.91 2.87
N VAL A 151 7.75 -15.94 3.30
CA VAL A 151 7.50 -15.16 4.52
C VAL A 151 6.45 -14.10 4.26
N ASN A 152 5.48 -13.94 5.16
CA ASN A 152 4.52 -12.84 5.16
C ASN A 152 5.03 -11.71 6.08
N PHE A 153 4.75 -10.46 5.74
CA PHE A 153 5.10 -9.36 6.67
C PHE A 153 4.22 -9.45 7.92
N GLN A 154 2.90 -9.56 7.71
CA GLN A 154 1.92 -9.83 8.75
C GLN A 154 1.28 -11.20 8.53
N GLN A 155 1.00 -11.92 9.62
CA GLN A 155 0.23 -13.15 9.59
C GLN A 155 -1.11 -12.88 8.88
N PRO A 156 -1.42 -13.58 7.78
CA PRO A 156 -2.60 -13.27 7.00
C PRO A 156 -3.90 -13.51 7.77
N ALA A 157 -4.78 -12.51 7.82
CA ALA A 157 -6.14 -12.72 8.32
C ALA A 157 -6.90 -13.67 7.38
N THR A 158 -7.53 -14.69 7.96
CA THR A 158 -8.36 -15.66 7.22
C THR A 158 -9.85 -15.35 7.31
N ASP A 159 -10.27 -14.66 8.38
CA ASP A 159 -11.65 -14.24 8.60
C ASP A 159 -11.78 -12.71 8.51
N PHE A 160 -12.39 -12.25 7.42
CA PHE A 160 -12.64 -10.82 7.17
C PHE A 160 -13.99 -10.34 7.72
N ALA A 161 -14.84 -11.25 8.20
CA ALA A 161 -16.13 -10.94 8.78
C ALA A 161 -16.04 -10.71 10.30
N ALA A 162 -15.34 -11.58 11.02
CA ALA A 162 -15.23 -11.53 12.49
C ALA A 162 -13.79 -11.50 13.03
N GLY A 163 -12.76 -11.56 12.17
CA GLY A 163 -11.36 -11.56 12.61
C GLY A 163 -10.89 -10.29 13.31
N PRO A 164 -9.65 -10.25 13.82
CA PRO A 164 -9.15 -9.10 14.57
C PRO A 164 -9.05 -7.84 13.69
N ILE A 165 -9.26 -6.68 14.32
CA ILE A 165 -9.18 -5.38 13.68
C ILE A 165 -7.89 -4.67 14.12
N MET A 166 -7.18 -4.11 13.15
CA MET A 166 -6.14 -3.10 13.39
C MET A 166 -6.78 -1.72 13.22
N SER A 167 -6.76 -0.89 14.27
CA SER A 167 -7.31 0.45 14.22
C SER A 167 -6.29 1.55 14.48
N ASP A 168 -6.52 2.73 13.95
CA ASP A 168 -5.73 3.92 14.24
C ASP A 168 -4.23 3.68 14.01
N ALA A 169 -3.88 3.05 12.89
CA ALA A 169 -2.52 2.62 12.58
C ALA A 169 -1.96 3.40 11.39
N THR A 170 -0.66 3.72 11.43
CA THR A 170 0.04 4.38 10.32
C THR A 170 1.25 3.56 9.88
N PHE A 171 1.31 3.27 8.59
CA PHE A 171 2.44 2.67 7.89
C PHE A 171 2.95 3.70 6.88
N LEU A 172 4.15 4.21 7.08
CA LEU A 172 4.67 5.33 6.31
C LEU A 172 6.10 5.06 5.88
N ASP A 173 6.51 5.43 4.68
CA ASP A 173 7.92 5.32 4.28
C ASP A 173 8.49 3.89 4.38
N LEU A 174 7.70 2.91 3.98
CA LEU A 174 8.08 1.51 4.06
C LEU A 174 8.49 0.95 2.69
N ALA A 175 9.36 -0.04 2.72
CA ALA A 175 9.54 -0.94 1.59
C ALA A 175 9.31 -2.38 2.03
N TRP A 176 8.58 -3.15 1.22
CA TRP A 176 8.38 -4.57 1.40
C TRP A 176 8.87 -5.30 0.16
N VAL A 177 9.93 -6.10 0.31
CA VAL A 177 10.57 -6.79 -0.81
C VAL A 177 10.55 -8.29 -0.59
N GLY A 178 10.04 -9.04 -1.57
CA GLY A 178 10.12 -10.50 -1.63
C GLY A 178 9.09 -11.27 -0.79
N PHE A 179 8.25 -10.58 -0.02
CA PHE A 179 7.23 -11.21 0.83
C PHE A 179 6.20 -12.01 0.02
N ALA A 180 5.68 -13.09 0.60
CA ALA A 180 4.51 -13.78 0.04
C ALA A 180 3.30 -12.82 0.04
N THR A 181 2.98 -12.24 1.20
CA THR A 181 1.96 -11.18 1.35
C THR A 181 2.47 -10.08 2.29
N VAL A 182 1.94 -8.87 2.14
CA VAL A 182 2.26 -7.74 3.03
C VAL A 182 1.23 -7.67 4.16
N GLN A 183 -0.02 -7.38 3.82
CA GLN A 183 -1.11 -7.27 4.80
C GLN A 183 -2.39 -7.88 4.27
N HIS A 184 -2.83 -8.95 4.94
CA HIS A 184 -4.21 -9.44 4.84
C HIS A 184 -4.88 -9.10 6.16
N ALA A 185 -5.74 -8.08 6.17
CA ALA A 185 -6.11 -7.41 7.42
C ALA A 185 -7.48 -6.72 7.36
N ARG A 186 -8.12 -6.60 8.53
CA ARG A 186 -9.27 -5.72 8.76
C ARG A 186 -8.78 -4.43 9.39
N HIS A 187 -9.11 -3.31 8.78
CA HIS A 187 -8.57 -1.98 9.09
C HIS A 187 -9.68 -1.00 9.44
N LEU A 188 -9.47 -0.21 10.49
CA LEU A 188 -10.33 0.92 10.85
C LEU A 188 -9.47 2.16 11.08
N ARG A 189 -9.63 3.21 10.27
CA ARG A 189 -8.79 4.43 10.37
C ARG A 189 -7.29 4.15 10.27
N VAL A 190 -6.93 3.27 9.35
CA VAL A 190 -5.54 2.93 9.02
C VAL A 190 -5.07 3.80 7.85
N ARG A 191 -3.82 4.26 7.95
CA ARG A 191 -3.11 4.98 6.91
C ARG A 191 -1.92 4.17 6.40
N ILE A 192 -1.78 4.04 5.09
CA ILE A 192 -0.60 3.43 4.44
C ILE A 192 -0.13 4.43 3.39
N ASP A 193 1.11 4.92 3.44
CA ASP A 193 1.58 5.96 2.53
C ASP A 193 3.06 5.84 2.19
N ARG A 194 3.45 6.32 1.00
CA ARG A 194 4.83 6.40 0.54
C ARG A 194 5.55 5.07 0.65
N THR A 195 4.95 4.03 0.08
CA THR A 195 5.47 2.65 0.19
C THR A 195 6.00 2.11 -1.12
N TYR A 196 7.01 1.25 -1.06
CA TYR A 196 7.52 0.49 -2.20
C TYR A 196 7.33 -1.02 -1.96
N THR A 197 6.49 -1.68 -2.75
CA THR A 197 6.25 -3.13 -2.64
C THR A 197 6.76 -3.83 -3.89
N ASN A 198 7.69 -4.77 -3.74
CA ASN A 198 8.27 -5.47 -4.87
C ASN A 198 8.45 -6.98 -4.61
N GLY A 199 8.34 -7.79 -5.67
CA GLY A 199 8.69 -9.20 -5.64
C GLY A 199 7.73 -10.08 -4.84
N GLY A 200 6.48 -9.63 -4.71
CA GLY A 200 5.40 -10.30 -4.01
C GLY A 200 5.05 -11.70 -4.54
N GLY A 201 4.95 -12.72 -3.68
CA GLY A 201 4.64 -14.10 -4.10
C GLY A 201 3.14 -14.45 -4.21
N ASP A 202 2.28 -13.73 -3.51
CA ASP A 202 0.82 -13.87 -3.50
C ASP A 202 0.17 -12.47 -3.38
N THR A 203 -1.15 -12.37 -3.19
CA THR A 203 -1.84 -11.09 -3.09
C THR A 203 -1.22 -10.23 -2.00
N GLN A 204 -0.67 -9.06 -2.38
CA GLN A 204 0.16 -8.28 -1.45
C GLN A 204 -0.70 -7.63 -0.36
N PHE A 205 -1.81 -7.02 -0.77
CA PHE A 205 -2.77 -6.40 0.14
C PHE A 205 -4.13 -7.03 -0.06
N LYS A 206 -4.66 -7.69 0.99
CA LYS A 206 -6.06 -8.15 1.02
C LYS A 206 -6.75 -7.48 2.21
N LEU A 207 -7.55 -6.45 1.94
CA LEU A 207 -7.98 -5.50 2.97
C LEU A 207 -9.51 -5.44 3.08
N ALA A 208 -9.98 -5.24 4.31
CA ALA A 208 -11.37 -4.94 4.63
C ALA A 208 -11.46 -3.86 5.71
N GLY A 209 -12.66 -3.33 5.93
CA GLY A 209 -12.98 -2.39 7.01
C GLY A 209 -13.40 -1.02 6.49
N SER A 210 -13.16 0.03 7.27
CA SER A 210 -13.71 1.36 6.98
C SER A 210 -12.83 2.53 7.39
N ASP A 211 -13.13 3.70 6.82
CA ASP A 211 -12.56 4.99 7.21
C ASP A 211 -11.03 5.06 7.04
N ASN A 212 -10.49 4.35 6.05
CA ASN A 212 -9.05 4.20 5.83
C ASN A 212 -8.52 5.13 4.73
N TYR A 213 -7.22 5.44 4.81
CA TYR A 213 -6.51 6.32 3.88
C TYR A 213 -5.29 5.60 3.30
N TYR A 214 -5.45 5.05 2.10
CA TYR A 214 -4.39 4.28 1.46
C TYR A 214 -3.74 5.06 0.31
N TRP A 215 -2.42 5.16 0.33
CA TRP A 215 -1.56 5.78 -0.68
C TRP A 215 -2.00 7.18 -1.11
N GLN A 216 -2.54 7.97 -0.19
CA GLN A 216 -2.91 9.38 -0.44
C GLN A 216 -1.69 10.25 -0.80
N ASN A 217 -0.48 9.77 -0.49
CA ASN A 217 0.78 10.43 -0.82
C ASN A 217 1.69 9.57 -1.69
N GLY A 218 1.11 8.71 -2.52
CA GLY A 218 1.89 7.90 -3.44
C GLY A 218 2.29 6.53 -2.88
N GLY A 219 2.67 5.67 -3.82
CA GLY A 219 3.29 4.37 -3.57
C GLY A 219 3.56 3.66 -4.88
N TYR A 220 4.28 2.55 -4.80
CA TYR A 220 4.62 1.70 -5.92
C TYR A 220 4.40 0.22 -5.59
N LEU A 221 3.79 -0.53 -6.52
CA LEU A 221 3.68 -1.98 -6.44
C LEU A 221 4.10 -2.66 -7.75
N SER A 222 5.02 -3.61 -7.63
CA SER A 222 5.47 -4.45 -8.74
C SER A 222 5.75 -5.88 -8.27
N SER A 223 5.62 -6.84 -9.16
CA SER A 223 6.02 -8.22 -8.87
C SER A 223 6.02 -9.07 -10.14
N THR A 224 7.15 -9.71 -10.44
CA THR A 224 7.30 -10.73 -11.49
C THR A 224 6.79 -12.11 -11.09
N ARG A 225 6.42 -12.29 -9.82
CA ARG A 225 6.14 -13.59 -9.19
C ARG A 225 4.65 -13.88 -9.02
N LEU A 226 3.78 -12.89 -9.22
CA LEU A 226 2.34 -13.10 -9.10
C LEU A 226 1.79 -13.87 -10.30
N ALA A 227 1.03 -14.93 -10.02
CA ALA A 227 0.31 -15.65 -11.05
C ALA A 227 -0.90 -14.83 -11.56
N ALA A 228 -1.35 -15.11 -12.79
CA ALA A 228 -2.51 -14.45 -13.39
C ALA A 228 -3.82 -14.57 -12.56
N THR A 229 -3.90 -15.59 -11.69
CA THR A 229 -5.03 -15.81 -10.77
C THR A 229 -5.03 -14.88 -9.56
N LYS A 230 -3.96 -14.11 -9.32
CA LYS A 230 -3.75 -13.27 -8.14
C LYS A 230 -4.04 -11.80 -8.40
N PHE A 231 -3.88 -10.99 -7.35
CA PHE A 231 -4.16 -9.56 -7.32
C PHE A 231 -3.01 -8.81 -6.63
N TYR A 232 -2.75 -7.54 -6.96
CA TYR A 232 -1.87 -6.71 -6.12
C TYR A 232 -2.61 -6.24 -4.88
N CYS A 233 -3.80 -5.69 -5.09
CA CYS A 233 -4.72 -5.25 -4.04
C CYS A 233 -6.07 -5.95 -4.20
N TRP A 234 -6.59 -6.52 -3.11
CA TRP A 234 -7.92 -7.12 -3.04
C TRP A 234 -8.70 -6.56 -1.85
N PHE A 235 -9.74 -5.81 -2.15
CA PHE A 235 -10.65 -5.24 -1.17
C PHE A 235 -11.89 -6.11 -1.02
N THR A 236 -12.00 -6.84 0.08
CA THR A 236 -13.13 -7.76 0.27
C THR A 236 -14.40 -7.00 0.66
N HIS A 237 -14.29 -6.11 1.64
CA HIS A 237 -15.38 -5.22 2.07
C HIS A 237 -14.79 -3.90 2.61
N MET A 238 -14.78 -2.84 1.80
CA MET A 238 -14.22 -1.54 2.18
C MET A 238 -15.27 -0.45 2.16
N SER A 239 -15.37 0.40 3.17
CA SER A 239 -16.31 1.54 3.18
C SER A 239 -15.66 2.85 3.59
N ARG A 240 -16.17 3.97 3.05
CA ARG A 240 -15.77 5.34 3.42
C ARG A 240 -14.26 5.55 3.44
N SER A 241 -13.57 4.91 2.50
CA SER A 241 -12.11 4.90 2.44
C SER A 241 -11.63 5.60 1.18
N GLN A 242 -10.36 5.96 1.18
CA GLN A 242 -9.70 6.62 0.05
C GLN A 242 -8.45 5.82 -0.37
N PHE A 243 -8.19 5.77 -1.67
CA PHE A 243 -7.09 5.03 -2.27
C PHE A 243 -6.40 5.84 -3.37
N GLY A 244 -5.07 5.85 -3.34
CA GLY A 244 -4.24 6.46 -4.38
C GLY A 244 -3.99 7.96 -4.17
N PRO A 245 -3.01 8.54 -4.90
CA PRO A 245 -2.33 8.01 -6.08
C PRO A 245 -1.40 6.83 -5.81
N LEU A 246 -1.40 5.84 -6.70
CA LEU A 246 -0.59 4.64 -6.56
C LEU A 246 -0.17 4.14 -7.95
N TYR A 247 1.12 3.85 -8.12
CA TYR A 247 1.59 3.24 -9.36
C TYR A 247 1.70 1.73 -9.18
N ILE A 248 0.85 0.99 -9.87
CA ILE A 248 0.91 -0.47 -9.96
C ILE A 248 1.40 -0.80 -11.36
N THR A 249 2.44 -1.63 -11.45
CA THR A 249 2.93 -2.19 -12.73
C THR A 249 2.56 -3.67 -12.81
N PRO A 250 1.32 -4.02 -13.21
CA PRO A 250 0.88 -5.38 -13.08
C PRO A 250 1.62 -6.28 -14.07
N GLU A 251 2.22 -7.34 -13.55
CA GLU A 251 2.82 -8.38 -14.36
C GLU A 251 2.03 -9.68 -14.15
N LYS A 252 1.34 -10.10 -15.20
CA LYS A 252 0.37 -11.21 -15.23
C LYS A 252 -0.89 -11.00 -14.39
N ALA A 253 -0.74 -10.72 -13.11
CA ALA A 253 -1.83 -10.56 -12.15
C ALA A 253 -2.66 -9.30 -12.40
N THR A 254 -3.89 -9.29 -11.89
CA THR A 254 -4.77 -8.11 -11.88
C THR A 254 -4.26 -7.10 -10.85
N GLY A 255 -4.27 -5.81 -11.20
CA GLY A 255 -3.92 -4.75 -10.25
C GLY A 255 -4.84 -4.74 -9.04
N ILE A 256 -6.13 -4.46 -9.25
CA ILE A 256 -7.10 -4.22 -8.17
C ILE A 256 -8.31 -5.14 -8.33
N ARG A 257 -8.72 -5.77 -7.22
CA ARG A 257 -10.00 -6.45 -7.07
C ARG A 257 -10.83 -5.84 -5.94
N ILE A 258 -12.13 -5.68 -6.15
CA ILE A 258 -13.09 -5.18 -5.16
C ILE A 258 -14.30 -6.11 -5.14
N ASP A 259 -14.58 -6.73 -4.00
CA ASP A 259 -15.74 -7.63 -3.84
C ASP A 259 -16.95 -6.93 -3.22
N GLY A 260 -16.75 -5.90 -2.40
CA GLY A 260 -17.83 -5.26 -1.66
C GLY A 260 -17.47 -3.93 -1.01
N SER A 261 -18.52 -3.13 -0.74
CA SER A 261 -18.44 -1.84 -0.04
C SER A 261 -19.82 -1.41 0.43
N HIS A 262 -19.88 -0.73 1.59
CA HIS A 262 -21.08 -0.07 2.10
C HIS A 262 -20.78 1.41 2.38
N GLY A 263 -21.12 2.31 1.47
CA GLY A 263 -20.86 3.75 1.63
C GLY A 263 -19.64 4.26 0.86
N GLY A 264 -19.26 3.56 -0.21
CA GLY A 264 -18.31 4.02 -1.21
C GLY A 264 -16.85 3.79 -0.87
N PHE A 265 -16.05 3.73 -1.93
CA PHE A 265 -14.59 3.69 -1.89
C PHE A 265 -14.08 4.55 -3.04
N VAL A 266 -13.26 5.55 -2.72
CA VAL A 266 -12.78 6.53 -3.69
C VAL A 266 -11.34 6.21 -4.06
N PHE A 267 -11.11 6.00 -5.36
CA PHE A 267 -9.81 5.81 -5.97
C PHE A 267 -9.45 7.05 -6.75
N THR A 268 -8.27 7.62 -6.51
CA THR A 268 -7.80 8.82 -7.21
C THR A 268 -6.40 8.59 -7.77
N GLY A 269 -6.19 8.93 -9.04
CA GLY A 269 -4.85 9.05 -9.63
C GLY A 269 -4.01 7.77 -9.63
N THR A 270 -4.65 6.60 -9.66
CA THR A 270 -3.93 5.32 -9.69
C THR A 270 -3.55 4.94 -11.13
N LEU A 271 -2.30 4.54 -11.33
CA LEU A 271 -1.78 4.07 -12.61
C LEU A 271 -1.74 2.54 -12.59
N LEU A 272 -2.42 1.92 -13.56
CA LEU A 272 -2.48 0.49 -13.81
C LEU A 272 -1.83 0.21 -15.16
N ASP A 273 -0.51 0.13 -15.14
CA ASP A 273 0.29 0.27 -16.35
C ASP A 273 1.28 -0.88 -16.52
N SER A 274 1.07 -1.67 -17.57
CA SER A 274 1.93 -2.78 -17.97
C SER A 274 2.92 -2.39 -19.09
N THR A 275 3.47 -1.17 -19.04
CA THR A 275 4.52 -0.70 -19.96
C THR A 275 5.73 -1.64 -19.96
N GLY A 276 6.31 -1.86 -21.15
CA GLY A 276 7.47 -2.73 -21.34
C GLY A 276 7.17 -4.24 -21.18
N ARG A 277 5.89 -4.63 -21.08
CA ARG A 277 5.49 -6.05 -20.93
C ARG A 277 5.05 -6.67 -22.25
N THR A 278 5.19 -7.99 -22.33
CA THR A 278 4.85 -8.82 -23.50
C THR A 278 3.48 -9.48 -23.33
N GLY A 279 2.97 -10.15 -24.36
CA GLY A 279 1.69 -10.86 -24.33
C GLY A 279 1.53 -11.86 -23.16
N THR A 280 2.63 -12.38 -22.63
CA THR A 280 2.62 -13.36 -21.52
C THR A 280 2.98 -12.77 -20.16
N THR A 281 3.47 -11.52 -20.13
CA THR A 281 3.91 -10.86 -18.89
C THR A 281 3.05 -9.66 -18.54
N ALA A 282 2.35 -9.03 -19.48
CA ALA A 282 1.40 -7.96 -19.20
C ALA A 282 0.21 -8.45 -18.34
N CYS A 283 -0.59 -7.55 -17.79
CA CYS A 283 -1.79 -7.89 -17.03
C CYS A 283 -2.73 -8.78 -17.85
N GLN A 284 -2.89 -10.05 -17.45
CA GLN A 284 -3.63 -11.02 -18.25
C GLN A 284 -5.14 -10.82 -18.17
N GLY A 285 -5.65 -10.47 -17.00
CA GLY A 285 -7.07 -10.14 -16.76
C GLY A 285 -7.35 -8.65 -16.80
N ALA A 286 -8.54 -8.27 -16.37
CA ALA A 286 -8.83 -6.86 -16.10
C ALA A 286 -7.80 -6.29 -15.12
N ALA A 287 -7.39 -5.04 -15.30
CA ALA A 287 -6.54 -4.36 -14.33
C ALA A 287 -7.32 -3.90 -13.09
N LEU A 288 -8.62 -3.60 -13.29
CA LEU A 288 -9.59 -3.35 -12.24
C LEU A 288 -10.75 -4.34 -12.38
N LEU A 289 -10.95 -5.18 -11.37
CA LEU A 289 -12.07 -6.10 -11.26
C LEU A 289 -12.99 -5.70 -10.11
N VAL A 290 -14.24 -5.36 -10.41
CA VAL A 290 -15.26 -5.05 -9.40
C VAL A 290 -16.35 -6.11 -9.46
N THR A 291 -16.55 -6.86 -8.38
CA THR A 291 -17.58 -7.91 -8.33
C THR A 291 -18.76 -7.56 -7.41
N GLY A 292 -18.68 -6.45 -6.69
CA GLY A 292 -19.75 -6.00 -5.80
C GLY A 292 -19.46 -4.68 -5.08
N GLY A 293 -20.42 -4.28 -4.25
CA GLY A 293 -20.38 -3.04 -3.47
C GLY A 293 -21.09 -1.87 -4.15
N LYS A 294 -21.25 -0.78 -3.38
CA LYS A 294 -22.04 0.38 -3.78
C LYS A 294 -21.28 1.69 -3.54
N GLY A 295 -21.38 2.63 -4.49
CA GLY A 295 -20.88 4.00 -4.34
C GLY A 295 -19.39 4.16 -4.63
N HIS A 296 -18.82 3.31 -5.47
CA HIS A 296 -17.40 3.36 -5.82
C HIS A 296 -17.12 4.52 -6.77
N VAL A 297 -16.05 5.26 -6.53
CA VAL A 297 -15.59 6.35 -7.41
C VAL A 297 -14.18 6.03 -7.87
N PHE A 298 -13.98 6.02 -9.18
CA PHE A 298 -12.70 5.89 -9.84
C PHE A 298 -12.41 7.19 -10.57
N ASP A 299 -11.61 8.06 -9.96
CA ASP A 299 -11.23 9.36 -10.49
C ASP A 299 -9.80 9.34 -11.04
N LYS A 300 -9.64 9.69 -12.32
CA LYS A 300 -8.34 9.85 -12.98
C LYS A 300 -7.45 8.62 -12.88
N LEU A 301 -8.04 7.43 -12.99
CA LEU A 301 -7.26 6.20 -13.14
C LEU A 301 -6.67 6.12 -14.55
N TRP A 302 -5.47 5.58 -14.66
CA TRP A 302 -4.82 5.30 -15.93
C TRP A 302 -4.75 3.79 -16.16
N PHE A 303 -5.12 3.35 -17.36
CA PHE A 303 -5.06 1.97 -17.80
C PHE A 303 -4.18 1.87 -19.05
N PHE A 304 -3.19 1.00 -19.00
CA PHE A 304 -2.33 0.69 -20.14
C PHE A 304 -1.95 -0.79 -20.20
N ASN A 305 -2.15 -1.38 -21.38
CA ASN A 305 -1.68 -2.72 -21.73
C ASN A 305 -2.20 -3.84 -20.80
N ASN A 306 -3.53 -3.93 -20.68
CA ASN A 306 -4.23 -4.80 -19.73
C ASN A 306 -5.25 -5.72 -20.41
N CYS A 307 -5.76 -6.72 -19.69
CA CYS A 307 -6.73 -7.70 -20.20
C CYS A 307 -6.21 -8.46 -21.44
N VAL A 308 -4.92 -8.81 -21.40
CA VAL A 308 -4.19 -9.35 -22.55
C VAL A 308 -4.61 -10.76 -22.93
N ASN A 309 -4.82 -11.63 -21.93
CA ASN A 309 -5.27 -13.00 -22.15
C ASN A 309 -6.11 -13.46 -20.95
N PRO A 310 -7.37 -13.02 -20.86
CA PRO A 310 -8.18 -13.19 -19.67
C PRO A 310 -8.52 -14.66 -19.36
N ALA A 311 -8.34 -15.58 -20.32
CA ALA A 311 -8.50 -17.01 -20.08
C ALA A 311 -7.52 -17.56 -19.03
N THR A 312 -6.29 -17.03 -18.98
CA THR A 312 -5.25 -17.47 -18.04
C THR A 312 -5.55 -17.14 -16.58
N THR A 313 -6.50 -16.23 -16.35
CA THR A 313 -6.95 -15.89 -14.99
C THR A 313 -7.76 -17.02 -14.33
N GLY A 314 -8.28 -17.97 -15.13
CA GLY A 314 -9.17 -19.04 -14.66
C GLY A 314 -10.51 -18.56 -14.08
N ARG A 315 -10.88 -17.29 -14.29
CA ARG A 315 -12.10 -16.70 -13.72
C ARG A 315 -13.33 -17.02 -14.56
N SER A 316 -14.45 -17.25 -13.86
CA SER A 316 -15.80 -17.35 -14.46
C SER A 316 -16.75 -16.33 -13.80
N PRO A 317 -17.48 -15.51 -14.57
CA PRO A 317 -17.29 -15.28 -16.00
C PRO A 317 -15.88 -14.75 -16.31
N ARG A 318 -15.40 -15.00 -17.53
CA ARG A 318 -14.09 -14.51 -18.00
C ARG A 318 -14.07 -12.98 -18.03
N ASP A 319 -12.93 -12.39 -17.70
CA ASP A 319 -12.73 -10.94 -17.81
C ASP A 319 -12.88 -10.47 -19.26
N ARG A 320 -13.57 -9.34 -19.47
CA ARG A 320 -13.96 -8.83 -20.81
C ARG A 320 -13.57 -7.39 -21.08
N GLY A 321 -12.84 -6.70 -20.20
CA GLY A 321 -12.45 -5.31 -20.38
C GLY A 321 -11.27 -4.91 -19.50
N GLN A 322 -10.65 -3.77 -19.79
CA GLN A 322 -9.54 -3.26 -18.97
C GLN A 322 -9.98 -2.97 -17.53
N ALA A 323 -11.19 -2.39 -17.38
CA ALA A 323 -12.00 -2.48 -16.17
C ALA A 323 -13.18 -3.43 -16.40
N PHE A 324 -13.38 -4.38 -15.50
CA PHE A 324 -14.46 -5.36 -15.59
C PHE A 324 -15.34 -5.32 -14.33
N LEU A 325 -16.61 -5.02 -14.54
CA LEU A 325 -17.62 -5.00 -13.48
C LEU A 325 -18.57 -6.17 -13.67
N ARG A 326 -18.83 -6.90 -12.59
CA ARG A 326 -19.78 -8.02 -12.54
C ARG A 326 -20.44 -8.14 -11.17
N GLY A 327 -21.35 -9.10 -11.03
CA GLY A 327 -22.00 -9.38 -9.76
C GLY A 327 -22.95 -8.24 -9.35
N SER A 328 -22.84 -7.78 -8.10
CA SER A 328 -23.80 -6.84 -7.50
C SER A 328 -23.29 -5.39 -7.42
N ALA A 329 -22.26 -5.05 -8.20
CA ALA A 329 -21.70 -3.70 -8.19
C ALA A 329 -22.75 -2.66 -8.61
N SER A 330 -22.88 -1.58 -7.85
CA SER A 330 -23.87 -0.53 -8.16
C SER A 330 -23.38 0.86 -7.80
N GLU A 331 -23.97 1.87 -8.44
CA GLU A 331 -23.63 3.29 -8.24
C GLU A 331 -22.11 3.52 -8.36
N VAL A 332 -21.58 3.17 -9.52
CA VAL A 332 -20.15 3.26 -9.79
C VAL A 332 -19.89 4.46 -10.70
N LEU A 333 -18.92 5.30 -10.34
CA LEU A 333 -18.49 6.42 -11.16
C LEU A 333 -17.07 6.18 -11.67
N PHE A 334 -16.88 6.29 -12.98
CA PHE A 334 -15.58 6.51 -13.62
C PHE A 334 -15.52 7.96 -14.09
N SER A 335 -14.60 8.74 -13.55
CA SER A 335 -14.43 10.17 -13.84
C SER A 335 -13.02 10.41 -14.35
N GLY A 336 -12.86 11.02 -15.54
CA GLY A 336 -11.56 11.43 -16.06
C GLY A 336 -10.54 10.30 -16.25
N CYS A 337 -10.99 9.04 -16.31
CA CYS A 337 -10.12 7.88 -16.45
C CYS A 337 -9.52 7.82 -17.85
N GLN A 338 -8.26 7.41 -17.94
CA GLN A 338 -7.48 7.31 -19.18
C GLN A 338 -7.30 5.85 -19.58
N PHE A 339 -7.71 5.50 -20.80
CA PHE A 339 -7.50 4.19 -21.41
C PHE A 339 -6.53 4.38 -22.57
N ALA A 340 -5.25 4.48 -22.24
CA ALA A 340 -4.23 4.86 -23.19
C ALA A 340 -4.00 3.78 -24.26
N GLY A 341 -3.84 4.23 -25.50
CA GLY A 341 -3.32 3.41 -26.58
C GLY A 341 -1.80 3.33 -26.51
N PHE A 342 -1.20 2.67 -27.48
CA PHE A 342 0.19 2.28 -27.38
C PHE A 342 1.18 3.36 -27.84
N GLY A 343 0.74 4.31 -28.68
CA GLY A 343 1.66 5.25 -29.33
C GLY A 343 2.80 4.50 -30.03
N ASP A 344 4.05 4.84 -29.69
CA ASP A 344 5.25 4.16 -30.19
C ASP A 344 5.65 2.92 -29.36
N GLN A 345 4.91 2.59 -28.30
CA GLN A 345 5.20 1.44 -27.45
C GLN A 345 4.55 0.15 -27.98
N PRO A 346 5.09 -1.04 -27.66
CA PRO A 346 4.46 -2.30 -28.02
C PRO A 346 3.13 -2.51 -27.29
N GLY A 347 2.05 -2.78 -28.04
CA GLY A 347 0.74 -3.08 -27.50
C GLY A 347 0.41 -4.56 -27.42
N GLN A 348 -0.15 -4.99 -26.28
CA GLN A 348 -0.57 -6.39 -26.06
C GLN A 348 -2.06 -6.53 -25.76
N THR A 349 -2.78 -5.47 -25.40
CA THR A 349 -4.24 -5.51 -25.25
C THR A 349 -4.89 -5.89 -26.58
N PRO A 350 -5.66 -7.00 -26.68
CA PRO A 350 -6.31 -7.40 -27.91
C PRO A 350 -7.24 -6.32 -28.45
N SER A 351 -7.26 -6.16 -29.77
CA SER A 351 -8.21 -5.29 -30.44
C SER A 351 -9.65 -5.68 -30.07
N GLY A 352 -10.52 -4.68 -29.90
CA GLY A 352 -11.90 -4.88 -29.48
C GLY A 352 -12.10 -5.08 -27.97
N THR A 353 -11.04 -5.17 -27.16
CA THR A 353 -11.18 -5.16 -25.70
C THR A 353 -11.75 -3.82 -25.24
N PRO A 354 -12.94 -3.74 -24.63
CA PRO A 354 -13.50 -2.50 -24.14
C PRO A 354 -12.68 -1.91 -22.99
N ALA A 355 -12.71 -0.59 -22.88
CA ALA A 355 -12.16 0.15 -21.76
C ALA A 355 -12.86 -0.28 -20.46
N ILE A 356 -14.20 -0.30 -20.49
CA ILE A 356 -15.05 -0.71 -19.38
C ILE A 356 -16.07 -1.72 -19.90
N TYR A 357 -16.11 -2.89 -19.28
CA TYR A 357 -17.20 -3.86 -19.47
C TYR A 357 -18.05 -3.97 -18.20
N ALA A 358 -19.37 -3.89 -18.32
CA ALA A 358 -20.31 -4.13 -17.23
C ALA A 358 -21.26 -5.31 -17.52
N ALA A 359 -21.17 -6.36 -16.70
CA ALA A 359 -21.99 -7.57 -16.82
C ALA A 359 -23.40 -7.40 -16.24
N THR A 360 -24.30 -8.34 -16.57
CA THR A 360 -25.63 -8.42 -15.97
C THR A 360 -25.53 -8.52 -14.43
N GLY A 361 -26.40 -7.82 -13.73
CA GLY A 361 -26.39 -7.67 -12.27
C GLY A 361 -25.78 -6.35 -11.80
N VAL A 362 -24.86 -5.77 -12.59
CA VAL A 362 -24.28 -4.44 -12.34
C VAL A 362 -25.32 -3.36 -12.68
N ARG A 363 -25.34 -2.26 -11.92
CA ARG A 363 -26.32 -1.17 -12.12
C ARG A 363 -25.72 0.23 -11.93
N GLY A 364 -26.17 1.19 -12.71
CA GLY A 364 -25.89 2.61 -12.47
C GLY A 364 -24.39 2.94 -12.58
N VAL A 365 -23.72 2.43 -13.62
CA VAL A 365 -22.35 2.81 -13.93
C VAL A 365 -22.39 4.13 -14.70
N LYS A 366 -21.70 5.15 -14.19
CA LYS A 366 -21.58 6.46 -14.84
C LYS A 366 -20.15 6.62 -15.33
N VAL A 367 -19.99 6.98 -16.60
CA VAL A 367 -18.68 7.26 -17.20
C VAL A 367 -18.68 8.73 -17.63
N VAL A 368 -17.80 9.52 -17.04
CA VAL A 368 -17.74 10.97 -17.18
C VAL A 368 -16.37 11.38 -17.73
N ALA A 369 -16.37 12.10 -18.85
CA ALA A 369 -15.16 12.63 -19.50
C ALA A 369 -13.98 11.62 -19.59
N PRO A 370 -14.20 10.37 -20.06
CA PRO A 370 -13.12 9.41 -20.24
C PRO A 370 -12.17 9.87 -21.36
N MET A 371 -10.90 9.54 -21.21
CA MET A 371 -9.84 9.89 -22.18
C MET A 371 -9.23 8.64 -22.79
N ALA A 372 -8.84 8.74 -24.05
CA ALA A 372 -8.18 7.68 -24.80
C ALA A 372 -7.00 8.27 -25.59
N PRO A 373 -5.93 8.71 -24.89
CA PRO A 373 -4.75 9.26 -25.56
C PRO A 373 -4.03 8.20 -26.40
N ALA A 374 -3.20 8.65 -27.34
CA ALA A 374 -2.34 7.79 -28.17
C ALA A 374 -3.09 6.66 -28.92
N GLY A 375 -4.29 6.95 -29.42
CA GLY A 375 -5.13 5.97 -30.14
C GLY A 375 -5.77 4.92 -29.21
N GLY A 376 -6.00 5.28 -27.95
CA GLY A 376 -6.56 4.38 -26.94
C GLY A 376 -7.98 3.88 -27.23
N THR A 377 -8.38 2.87 -26.45
CA THR A 377 -9.70 2.24 -26.57
C THR A 377 -10.81 3.23 -26.27
N ARG A 378 -11.70 3.49 -27.24
CA ARG A 378 -12.92 4.32 -27.10
C ARG A 378 -14.21 3.50 -27.10
N LEU A 379 -14.18 2.35 -26.43
CA LEU A 379 -15.28 1.39 -26.39
C LEU A 379 -15.71 1.13 -24.96
N LEU A 380 -16.99 1.40 -24.68
CA LEU A 380 -17.70 0.95 -23.50
C LEU A 380 -18.62 -0.21 -23.91
N GLN A 381 -18.72 -1.24 -23.07
CA GLN A 381 -19.56 -2.39 -23.37
C GLN A 381 -20.37 -2.81 -22.15
N GLN A 382 -21.63 -3.17 -22.38
CA GLN A 382 -22.54 -3.65 -21.34
C GLN A 382 -23.23 -4.93 -21.81
N GLN A 383 -23.47 -5.87 -20.90
CA GLN A 383 -24.14 -7.12 -21.25
C GLN A 383 -25.65 -6.94 -21.47
N SER A 384 -26.24 -5.90 -20.90
CA SER A 384 -27.65 -5.54 -21.08
C SER A 384 -27.76 -4.03 -21.18
N ALA A 385 -28.72 -3.54 -21.96
CA ALA A 385 -28.92 -2.11 -22.14
C ALA A 385 -29.23 -1.41 -20.81
N GLY A 386 -28.75 -0.18 -20.66
CA GLY A 386 -29.06 0.69 -19.51
C GLY A 386 -28.19 0.49 -18.26
N ILE A 387 -27.12 -0.31 -18.33
CA ILE A 387 -26.16 -0.45 -17.21
C ILE A 387 -25.20 0.75 -17.14
N ILE A 388 -24.69 1.17 -18.29
CA ILE A 388 -23.71 2.26 -18.43
C ILE A 388 -24.40 3.51 -18.97
N GLY A 389 -24.25 4.64 -18.26
CA GLY A 389 -24.54 5.98 -18.73
C GLY A 389 -23.27 6.73 -19.13
N LYS A 390 -23.30 7.41 -20.28
CA LYS A 390 -22.22 8.26 -20.80
C LYS A 390 -22.50 9.74 -20.50
N TYR A 391 -21.48 10.48 -20.08
CA TYR A 391 -21.57 11.92 -19.82
C TYR A 391 -20.28 12.59 -20.31
N ALA A 392 -20.39 13.59 -21.19
CA ALA A 392 -19.24 14.21 -21.87
C ALA A 392 -18.31 13.15 -22.51
N ALA A 393 -18.91 12.18 -23.20
CA ALA A 393 -18.24 11.03 -23.81
C ALA A 393 -18.93 10.66 -25.14
N ASP A 394 -19.24 11.68 -25.94
CA ASP A 394 -20.08 11.55 -27.13
C ASP A 394 -19.35 10.78 -28.24
N ASP A 395 -18.03 10.95 -28.31
CA ASP A 395 -17.09 10.28 -29.20
C ASP A 395 -16.70 8.85 -28.75
N TRP A 396 -17.32 8.33 -27.69
CA TRP A 396 -17.14 6.95 -27.23
C TRP A 396 -18.28 6.04 -27.69
N SER A 397 -17.95 4.87 -28.24
CA SER A 397 -18.95 3.86 -28.58
C SER A 397 -19.48 3.16 -27.32
N LEU A 398 -20.79 2.91 -27.27
CA LEU A 398 -21.43 2.08 -26.25
C LEU A 398 -22.15 0.93 -26.93
N ALA A 399 -21.67 -0.30 -26.70
CA ALA A 399 -22.22 -1.50 -27.31
C ALA A 399 -22.92 -2.40 -26.28
N VAL A 400 -23.93 -3.14 -26.73
CA VAL A 400 -24.51 -4.26 -25.97
C VAL A 400 -23.86 -5.55 -26.49
N ALA A 401 -23.31 -6.36 -25.57
CA ALA A 401 -22.52 -7.56 -25.87
C ALA A 401 -23.34 -8.80 -26.22
#